data_AF-A0A081PT38-F1
#
_entry.id   AF-A0A081PT38-F1
#
_cell.length_a   1.000
_cell.length_b   1.000
_cell.length_c   1.000
_cell.angle_alpha   90.00
_cell.angle_beta   90.00
_cell.angle_gamma   90.00
#
_symmetry.space_group_name_H-M   'P 1'
#
loop_
_entity.id
_entity.type
_entity.pdbx_description
1 polymer ?
#
loop_
_entity_poly.entity_id
_entity_poly.type
_entity_poly.pdbx_seq_one_letter_code
_entity_poly.pdbx_strand_id
1 'polypeptide(L)'
;MTKTFFIPNKQSILGEQEILTAKSILALVDGLESHSYDAVYLRQPLNRLEYIECAIVGQSQFLFKVSYDDGPKAYRVDLPNLLTKTDWRIIKSFLDALLAYTGTEIEGLDGFDFEAYFQAGIQAHLADTAARFTICQGIFNPVFFSHEDLKSFLEEDGLAQFEARVRAVQETDAYFARVSFYQDGEGQVHGVYHLAQGVKTVLPREPFVPAAYMEQLVDKEVKWEIDLVQITGDGSKPEDYEAIARLNYAKFLESLPSASYHQLDANQLEVQPILDKDFKALA
;
A
#
# COMPACT_ATOMS: atom_id res chain seq x y z
N MET A 1 14.31 -9.18 -1.47
CA MET A 1 14.18 -10.59 -1.01
C MET A 1 13.17 -10.60 0.11
N THR A 2 12.07 -11.35 -0.04
CA THR A 2 11.04 -11.49 0.99
C THR A 2 11.58 -12.38 2.12
N LYS A 3 11.48 -11.94 3.38
CA LYS A 3 11.80 -12.79 4.54
C LYS A 3 10.58 -13.64 4.88
N THR A 4 10.81 -14.94 4.99
CA THR A 4 9.80 -15.92 5.37
C THR A 4 10.22 -16.63 6.65
N PHE A 5 9.28 -16.78 7.57
CA PHE A 5 9.40 -17.66 8.73
C PHE A 5 8.51 -18.89 8.56
N PHE A 6 9.03 -20.06 8.92
CA PHE A 6 8.27 -21.30 8.93
C PHE A 6 8.07 -21.77 10.37
N ILE A 7 6.84 -22.16 10.69
CA ILE A 7 6.47 -22.71 11.98
C ILE A 7 5.87 -24.09 11.72
N PRO A 8 6.68 -25.17 11.86
CA PRO A 8 6.21 -26.53 11.62
C PRO A 8 4.99 -26.83 12.47
N ASN A 9 3.95 -27.41 11.88
CA ASN A 9 2.78 -27.82 12.65
C ASN A 9 3.14 -29.05 13.50
N LYS A 10 2.61 -29.13 14.72
CA LYS A 10 3.01 -30.18 15.65
C LYS A 10 2.57 -31.54 15.14
N GLN A 11 3.52 -32.46 15.07
CA GLN A 11 3.23 -33.88 14.82
C GLN A 11 3.24 -34.64 16.15
N SER A 12 2.21 -35.45 16.38
CA SER A 12 2.09 -36.31 17.55
C SER A 12 1.86 -37.77 17.15
N ILE A 13 1.95 -38.67 18.11
CA ILE A 13 1.69 -40.11 17.93
C ILE A 13 0.23 -40.35 17.46
N LEU A 14 -0.70 -39.44 17.80
CA LEU A 14 -2.12 -39.52 17.46
C LEU A 14 -2.46 -38.87 16.11
N GLY A 15 -1.48 -38.30 15.43
CA GLY A 15 -1.66 -37.55 14.19
C GLY A 15 -1.18 -36.10 14.28
N GLU A 16 -1.46 -35.37 13.22
CA GLU A 16 -1.10 -33.96 13.07
C GLU A 16 -2.05 -33.05 13.86
N GLN A 17 -1.51 -31.98 14.44
CA GLN A 17 -2.31 -30.95 15.07
C GLN A 17 -3.25 -30.29 14.03
N GLU A 18 -4.44 -29.88 14.47
CA GLU A 18 -5.41 -29.22 13.59
C GLU A 18 -4.81 -27.96 12.93
N ILE A 19 -5.05 -27.83 11.63
CA ILE A 19 -4.70 -26.62 10.88
C ILE A 19 -5.71 -25.54 11.25
N LEU A 20 -5.22 -24.44 11.82
CA LEU A 20 -6.06 -23.32 12.23
C LEU A 20 -6.84 -22.74 11.05
N THR A 21 -8.09 -22.37 11.32
CA THR A 21 -8.85 -21.51 10.40
C THR A 21 -8.24 -20.13 10.31
N ALA A 22 -8.43 -19.43 9.19
CA ALA A 22 -8.00 -18.04 9.08
C ALA A 22 -8.57 -17.17 10.22
N LYS A 23 -9.82 -17.40 10.63
CA LYS A 23 -10.43 -16.72 11.79
C LYS A 23 -9.67 -17.02 13.09
N SER A 24 -9.26 -18.27 13.31
CA SER A 24 -8.48 -18.63 14.50
C SER A 24 -7.08 -18.02 14.47
N ILE A 25 -6.47 -17.92 13.28
CA ILE A 25 -5.19 -17.23 13.07
C ILE A 25 -5.30 -15.75 13.44
N LEU A 26 -6.32 -15.06 12.94
CA LEU A 26 -6.56 -13.64 13.26
C LEU A 26 -6.82 -13.43 14.76
N ALA A 27 -7.43 -14.39 15.45
CA ALA A 27 -7.68 -14.30 16.89
C ALA A 27 -6.43 -14.48 17.78
N LEU A 28 -5.25 -14.79 17.21
CA LEU A 28 -4.01 -14.94 17.98
C LEU A 28 -3.48 -13.61 18.52
N VAL A 29 -3.79 -12.50 17.85
CA VAL A 29 -3.38 -11.14 18.26
C VAL A 29 -4.63 -10.25 18.23
N ASP A 30 -4.86 -9.54 19.32
CA ASP A 30 -6.03 -8.66 19.43
C ASP A 30 -5.98 -7.55 18.37
N GLY A 31 -7.12 -7.31 17.72
CA GLY A 31 -7.26 -6.33 16.63
C GLY A 31 -6.66 -6.73 15.29
N LEU A 32 -6.14 -7.95 15.11
CA LEU A 32 -5.63 -8.41 13.82
C LEU A 32 -6.78 -8.69 12.85
N GLU A 33 -6.74 -8.07 11.68
CA GLU A 33 -7.77 -8.16 10.64
C GLU A 33 -7.20 -8.71 9.33
N SER A 34 -8.06 -9.29 8.50
CA SER A 34 -7.69 -9.74 7.15
C SER A 34 -8.08 -8.72 6.09
N HIS A 35 -7.18 -8.49 5.14
CA HIS A 35 -7.36 -7.59 4.00
C HIS A 35 -7.48 -8.31 2.64
N SER A 36 -7.54 -9.65 2.64
CA SER A 36 -7.56 -10.44 1.39
C SER A 36 -8.87 -11.17 1.11
N TYR A 37 -9.73 -11.38 2.12
CA TYR A 37 -10.95 -12.19 1.96
C TYR A 37 -12.15 -11.65 2.74
N ASP A 38 -13.34 -11.87 2.18
CA ASP A 38 -14.60 -11.68 2.91
C ASP A 38 -14.74 -12.65 4.09
N ALA A 39 -15.52 -12.23 5.09
CA ALA A 39 -15.73 -12.96 6.34
C ALA A 39 -16.20 -14.42 6.18
N VAL A 40 -16.87 -14.76 5.06
CA VAL A 40 -17.31 -16.13 4.77
C VAL A 40 -16.14 -17.09 4.56
N TYR A 41 -15.06 -16.62 3.92
CA TYR A 41 -13.87 -17.42 3.62
C TYR A 41 -12.99 -17.62 4.85
N LEU A 42 -13.03 -16.70 5.83
CA LEU A 42 -12.20 -16.77 7.03
C LEU A 42 -12.50 -17.99 7.92
N ARG A 43 -13.63 -18.68 7.71
CA ARG A 43 -13.96 -19.93 8.42
C ARG A 43 -13.20 -21.14 7.89
N GLN A 44 -12.54 -21.02 6.74
CA GLN A 44 -11.78 -22.12 6.15
C GLN A 44 -10.45 -22.33 6.88
N PRO A 45 -9.97 -23.57 6.98
CA PRO A 45 -8.59 -23.86 7.40
C PRO A 45 -7.60 -23.19 6.45
N LEU A 46 -6.47 -22.74 6.98
CA LEU A 46 -5.54 -21.90 6.23
C LEU A 46 -4.97 -22.58 4.98
N ASN A 47 -4.87 -23.92 4.95
CA ASN A 47 -4.44 -24.68 3.78
C ASN A 47 -5.47 -24.76 2.63
N ARG A 48 -6.65 -24.18 2.81
CA ARG A 48 -7.66 -23.98 1.74
C ARG A 48 -7.61 -22.58 1.14
N LEU A 49 -6.77 -21.71 1.68
CA LEU A 49 -6.53 -20.35 1.21
C LEU A 49 -5.09 -20.27 0.69
N GLU A 50 -4.83 -19.36 -0.24
CA GLU A 50 -3.47 -19.14 -0.74
C GLU A 50 -2.59 -18.50 0.35
N TYR A 51 -3.16 -17.50 1.03
CA TYR A 51 -2.63 -16.83 2.21
C TYR A 51 -3.76 -16.03 2.85
N ILE A 52 -3.49 -15.25 3.89
CA ILE A 52 -4.27 -14.09 4.32
C ILE A 52 -3.30 -12.93 4.56
N GLU A 53 -3.64 -11.72 4.10
CA GLU A 53 -2.90 -10.50 4.46
C GLU A 53 -3.47 -9.94 5.75
N CYS A 54 -2.58 -9.68 6.70
CA CYS A 54 -2.90 -9.33 8.07
C CYS A 54 -2.35 -7.94 8.42
N ALA A 55 -3.13 -7.17 9.17
CA ALA A 55 -2.72 -5.92 9.81
C ALA A 55 -3.63 -5.57 11.00
N ILE A 56 -3.16 -4.67 11.86
CA ILE A 56 -4.02 -4.02 12.86
C ILE A 56 -4.31 -2.60 12.39
N VAL A 57 -5.58 -2.33 12.06
CA VAL A 57 -6.02 -1.01 11.57
C VAL A 57 -5.69 0.08 12.59
N GLY A 58 -5.10 1.18 12.12
CA GLY A 58 -4.68 2.31 12.95
C GLY A 58 -3.36 2.11 13.70
N GLN A 59 -2.69 0.95 13.57
CA GLN A 59 -1.34 0.73 14.10
C GLN A 59 -0.37 0.31 13.00
N SER A 60 -0.75 -0.68 12.21
CA SER A 60 0.06 -1.18 11.10
C SER A 60 0.14 -0.15 9.98
N GLN A 61 1.25 -0.15 9.25
CA GLN A 61 1.43 0.60 8.01
C GLN A 61 1.50 -0.33 6.79
N PHE A 62 1.90 -1.58 7.00
CA PHE A 62 2.06 -2.59 5.96
C PHE A 62 1.38 -3.91 6.33
N LEU A 63 0.99 -4.66 5.30
CA LEU A 63 0.42 -6.00 5.43
C LEU A 63 1.54 -7.05 5.48
N PHE A 64 1.39 -8.06 6.33
CA PHE A 64 2.18 -9.29 6.26
C PHE A 64 1.30 -10.47 5.86
N LYS A 65 1.87 -11.50 5.24
CA LYS A 65 1.09 -12.66 4.75
C LYS A 65 1.25 -13.84 5.67
N VAL A 66 0.16 -14.55 5.92
CA VAL A 66 0.16 -15.82 6.64
C VAL A 66 -0.48 -16.89 5.76
N SER A 67 0.20 -18.01 5.55
CA SER A 67 -0.33 -19.16 4.80
C SER A 67 0.04 -20.47 5.49
N TYR A 68 -0.49 -21.58 4.96
CA TYR A 68 -0.09 -22.92 5.37
C TYR A 68 0.43 -23.69 4.16
N ASP A 69 1.59 -24.32 4.29
CA ASP A 69 2.16 -25.16 3.26
C ASP A 69 1.99 -26.63 3.65
N ASP A 70 1.18 -27.36 2.88
CA ASP A 70 0.89 -28.79 3.10
C ASP A 70 2.12 -29.68 2.88
N GLY A 71 3.13 -29.21 2.12
CA GLY A 71 4.36 -29.95 1.86
C GLY A 71 5.23 -30.13 3.10
N PRO A 72 5.82 -29.05 3.65
CA PRO A 72 6.56 -29.06 4.91
C PRO A 72 5.63 -29.14 6.14
N LYS A 73 4.30 -29.03 5.95
CA LYS A 73 3.30 -29.02 7.01
C LYS A 73 3.58 -27.92 8.02
N ALA A 74 3.72 -26.70 7.53
CA ALA A 74 4.14 -25.56 8.32
C ALA A 74 3.28 -24.34 8.02
N TYR A 75 3.03 -23.54 9.07
CA TYR A 75 2.58 -22.18 8.86
C TYR A 75 3.73 -21.36 8.30
N ARG A 76 3.42 -20.49 7.35
CA ARG A 76 4.36 -19.61 6.68
C ARG A 76 3.96 -18.17 6.96
N VAL A 77 4.93 -17.35 7.40
CA VAL A 77 4.74 -15.91 7.64
C VAL A 77 5.71 -15.14 6.76
N ASP A 78 5.19 -14.41 5.78
CA ASP A 78 5.99 -13.59 4.88
C ASP A 78 5.93 -12.11 5.28
N LEU A 79 7.11 -11.52 5.46
CA LEU A 79 7.27 -10.10 5.75
C LEU A 79 7.31 -9.31 4.44
N PRO A 80 6.74 -8.09 4.41
CA PRO A 80 7.02 -7.16 3.33
C PRO A 80 8.51 -6.76 3.36
N ASN A 81 9.07 -6.42 2.19
CA ASN A 81 10.49 -6.10 2.05
C ASN A 81 10.94 -4.88 2.87
N LEU A 82 10.00 -3.96 3.14
CA LEU A 82 10.17 -2.80 3.99
C LEU A 82 8.96 -2.74 4.93
N LEU A 83 9.22 -2.52 6.22
CA LEU A 83 8.21 -2.43 7.26
C LEU A 83 8.67 -1.49 8.38
N THR A 84 7.73 -1.03 9.21
CA THR A 84 8.03 -0.20 10.38
C THR A 84 8.37 -1.05 11.60
N LYS A 85 8.99 -0.45 12.63
CA LYS A 85 9.19 -1.04 13.96
C LYS A 85 7.87 -1.49 14.57
N THR A 86 6.79 -0.73 14.34
CA THR A 86 5.45 -1.08 14.83
C THR A 86 4.92 -2.34 14.16
N ASP A 87 5.02 -2.43 12.83
CA ASP A 87 4.63 -3.64 12.09
C ASP A 87 5.45 -4.84 12.55
N TRP A 88 6.76 -4.68 12.73
CA TRP A 88 7.62 -5.75 13.22
C TRP A 88 7.20 -6.23 14.62
N ARG A 89 6.87 -5.31 15.53
CA ARG A 89 6.37 -5.67 16.88
C ARG A 89 5.07 -6.47 16.83
N ILE A 90 4.17 -6.12 15.91
CA ILE A 90 2.91 -6.85 15.69
C ILE A 90 3.20 -8.26 15.17
N ILE A 91 4.04 -8.37 14.13
CA ILE A 91 4.44 -9.65 13.55
C ILE A 91 5.14 -10.53 14.59
N LYS A 92 6.04 -9.96 15.41
CA LYS A 92 6.70 -10.70 16.49
C LYS A 92 5.68 -11.22 17.51
N SER A 93 4.70 -10.41 17.90
CA SER A 93 3.63 -10.85 18.82
C SER A 93 2.80 -11.98 18.22
N PHE A 94 2.52 -11.91 16.92
CA PHE A 94 1.85 -12.98 16.17
C PHE A 94 2.68 -14.27 16.14
N LEU A 95 3.97 -14.16 15.84
CA LEU A 95 4.92 -15.29 15.84
C LEU A 95 4.99 -15.96 17.22
N ASP A 96 5.10 -15.16 18.30
CA ASP A 96 5.13 -15.66 19.68
C ASP A 96 3.82 -16.41 20.04
N ALA A 97 2.66 -15.91 19.60
CA ALA A 97 1.36 -16.57 19.81
C ALA A 97 1.22 -17.87 19.00
N LEU A 98 1.70 -17.88 17.75
CA LEU A 98 1.67 -19.07 16.90
C LEU A 98 2.62 -20.16 17.44
N LEU A 99 3.81 -19.79 17.92
CA LEU A 99 4.74 -20.66 18.64
C LEU A 99 4.08 -21.27 19.87
N ALA A 100 3.31 -20.50 20.64
CA ALA A 100 2.60 -21.02 21.80
C ALA A 100 1.52 -22.05 21.41
N TYR A 101 0.89 -21.88 20.24
CA TYR A 101 -0.09 -22.83 19.70
C TYR A 101 0.57 -24.12 19.18
N THR A 102 1.61 -24.01 18.36
CA THR A 102 2.26 -25.18 17.74
C THR A 102 3.20 -25.89 18.71
N GLY A 103 3.86 -25.16 19.61
CA GLY A 103 4.92 -25.68 20.48
C GLY A 103 6.15 -26.17 19.70
N THR A 104 6.38 -25.62 18.51
CA THR A 104 7.49 -25.94 17.61
C THR A 104 8.31 -24.69 17.31
N GLU A 105 9.62 -24.85 17.15
CA GLU A 105 10.52 -23.73 16.87
C GLU A 105 10.16 -22.97 15.59
N ILE A 106 10.42 -21.67 15.57
CA ILE A 106 10.23 -20.82 14.39
C ILE A 106 11.53 -20.82 13.58
N GLU A 107 11.49 -21.50 12.44
CA GLU A 107 12.63 -21.58 11.53
C GLU A 107 12.95 -20.20 10.93
N GLY A 108 14.23 -19.82 11.02
CA GLY A 108 14.74 -18.58 10.47
C GLY A 108 14.55 -17.34 11.34
N LEU A 109 13.94 -17.46 12.53
CA LEU A 109 13.82 -16.36 13.50
C LEU A 109 15.06 -16.21 14.39
N ASP A 110 15.74 -17.30 14.72
CA ASP A 110 16.99 -17.21 15.49
C ASP A 110 18.04 -16.38 14.75
N GLY A 111 18.67 -15.45 15.47
CA GLY A 111 19.60 -14.47 14.90
C GLY A 111 18.99 -13.46 13.92
N PHE A 112 17.65 -13.40 13.76
CA PHE A 112 17.03 -12.40 12.89
C PHE A 112 17.15 -10.99 13.49
N ASP A 113 17.81 -10.11 12.74
CA ASP A 113 17.94 -8.69 13.06
C ASP A 113 17.05 -7.87 12.11
N PHE A 114 16.06 -7.19 12.70
CA PHE A 114 15.11 -6.38 11.96
C PHE A 114 15.76 -5.17 11.28
N GLU A 115 16.69 -4.47 11.95
CA GLU A 115 17.34 -3.30 11.36
C GLU A 115 18.27 -3.72 10.22
N ALA A 116 19.00 -4.83 10.39
CA ALA A 116 19.80 -5.41 9.31
C ALA A 116 18.92 -5.84 8.11
N TYR A 117 17.74 -6.42 8.36
CA TYR A 117 16.78 -6.77 7.32
C TYR A 117 16.29 -5.54 6.56
N PHE A 118 15.93 -4.47 7.27
CA PHE A 118 15.53 -3.19 6.68
C PHE A 118 16.64 -2.63 5.77
N GLN A 119 17.87 -2.55 6.28
CA GLN A 119 19.03 -2.05 5.53
C GLN A 119 19.29 -2.87 4.25
N ALA A 120 19.21 -4.20 4.34
CA ALA A 120 19.34 -5.08 3.18
C ALA A 120 18.20 -4.87 2.15
N GLY A 121 16.97 -4.60 2.62
CA GLY A 121 15.84 -4.24 1.77
C GLY A 121 16.10 -2.95 0.98
N ILE A 122 16.58 -1.91 1.64
CA ILE A 122 16.96 -0.63 0.99
C ILE A 122 18.06 -0.84 -0.05
N GLN A 123 19.12 -1.60 0.29
CA GLN A 123 20.20 -1.90 -0.65
C GLN A 123 19.73 -2.68 -1.88
N ALA A 124 18.80 -3.62 -1.71
CA ALA A 124 18.22 -4.36 -2.82
C ALA A 124 17.44 -3.44 -3.76
N HIS A 125 16.70 -2.46 -3.23
CA HIS A 125 16.01 -1.45 -4.03
C HIS A 125 16.96 -0.50 -4.75
N LEU A 126 18.06 -0.09 -4.12
CA LEU A 126 19.10 0.74 -4.75
C LEU A 126 19.87 0.01 -5.87
N ALA A 127 19.88 -1.32 -5.88
CA ALA A 127 20.51 -2.11 -6.94
C ALA A 127 19.71 -2.06 -8.26
N ASP A 128 18.41 -1.76 -8.21
CA ASP A 128 17.58 -1.55 -9.39
C ASP A 128 17.69 -0.11 -9.89
N THR A 129 18.66 0.13 -10.76
CA THR A 129 18.91 1.45 -11.35
C THR A 129 17.96 1.81 -12.48
N ALA A 130 17.11 0.86 -12.93
CA ALA A 130 16.12 1.10 -13.98
C ALA A 130 14.82 1.67 -13.39
N ALA A 131 14.46 1.30 -12.16
CA ALA A 131 13.30 1.82 -11.47
C ALA A 131 13.49 3.30 -11.10
N ARG A 132 12.57 4.17 -11.57
CA ARG A 132 12.57 5.59 -11.19
C ARG A 132 12.21 5.79 -9.71
N PHE A 133 11.26 5.00 -9.22
CA PHE A 133 10.78 5.03 -7.84
C PHE A 133 10.75 3.60 -7.28
N THR A 134 11.02 3.48 -5.98
CA THR A 134 10.61 2.31 -5.21
C THR A 134 9.21 2.57 -4.67
N ILE A 135 8.28 1.65 -4.96
CA ILE A 135 6.89 1.73 -4.54
C ILE A 135 6.68 0.77 -3.37
N CYS A 136 6.30 1.30 -2.22
CA CYS A 136 5.88 0.52 -1.06
C CYS A 136 4.37 0.59 -0.94
N GLN A 137 3.70 -0.55 -1.08
CA GLN A 137 2.26 -0.63 -0.91
C GLN A 137 1.91 -0.62 0.58
N GLY A 138 1.50 0.53 1.10
CA GLY A 138 0.90 0.63 2.43
C GLY A 138 -0.52 0.06 2.45
N ILE A 139 -1.11 -0.01 3.65
CA ILE A 139 -2.48 -0.52 3.84
C ILE A 139 -3.51 0.33 3.09
N PHE A 140 -3.35 1.65 3.12
CA PHE A 140 -4.31 2.58 2.51
C PHE A 140 -3.82 3.06 1.14
N ASN A 141 -2.56 3.48 1.06
CA ASN A 141 -2.04 4.18 -0.11
C ASN A 141 -0.61 3.73 -0.48
N PRO A 142 -0.22 3.78 -1.76
CA PRO A 142 1.17 3.55 -2.15
C PRO A 142 2.07 4.72 -1.74
N VAL A 143 3.27 4.41 -1.24
CA VAL A 143 4.33 5.36 -0.91
C VAL A 143 5.44 5.25 -1.95
N PHE A 144 5.87 6.37 -2.50
CA PHE A 144 6.93 6.45 -3.51
C PHE A 144 8.22 7.00 -2.89
N PHE A 145 9.28 6.23 -3.02
CA PHE A 145 10.62 6.63 -2.62
C PHE A 145 11.50 6.84 -3.84
N SER A 146 12.19 7.98 -3.88
CA SER A 146 13.24 8.24 -4.85
C SER A 146 14.53 7.50 -4.47
N HIS A 147 15.45 7.40 -5.42
CA HIS A 147 16.80 6.91 -5.14
C HIS A 147 17.54 7.73 -4.06
N GLU A 148 17.25 9.02 -3.94
CA GLU A 148 17.83 9.88 -2.90
C GLU A 148 17.27 9.54 -1.51
N ASP A 149 15.96 9.29 -1.43
CA ASP A 149 15.31 8.88 -0.18
C ASP A 149 15.89 7.55 0.32
N LEU A 150 16.04 6.57 -0.57
CA LEU A 150 16.63 5.28 -0.22
C LEU A 150 18.06 5.43 0.31
N LYS A 151 18.88 6.31 -0.29
CA LYS A 151 20.22 6.59 0.23
C LYS A 151 20.17 7.20 1.63
N SER A 152 19.27 8.14 1.88
CA SER A 152 19.10 8.74 3.21
C SER A 152 18.68 7.71 4.27
N PHE A 153 17.96 6.65 3.88
CA PHE A 153 17.57 5.58 4.81
C PHE A 153 18.70 4.64 5.22
N LEU A 154 19.85 4.69 4.53
CA LEU A 154 21.07 3.97 4.92
C LEU A 154 21.94 4.77 5.91
N GLU A 155 21.59 6.03 6.18
CA GLU A 155 22.32 6.90 7.12
C GLU A 155 21.79 6.74 8.57
N GLU A 156 22.35 7.51 9.50
CA GLU A 156 21.86 7.56 10.89
C GLU A 156 20.38 7.99 10.92
N ASP A 157 19.60 7.37 11.82
CA ASP A 157 18.14 7.53 11.91
C ASP A 157 17.34 7.17 10.64
N GLY A 158 17.95 6.49 9.66
CA GLY A 158 17.33 6.18 8.37
C GLY A 158 15.98 5.44 8.47
N LEU A 159 15.85 4.53 9.43
CA LEU A 159 14.57 3.85 9.70
C LEU A 159 13.49 4.82 10.23
N ALA A 160 13.85 5.75 11.12
CA ALA A 160 12.92 6.76 11.61
C ALA A 160 12.47 7.73 10.49
N GLN A 161 13.40 8.09 9.59
CA GLN A 161 13.07 8.90 8.40
C GLN A 161 12.12 8.17 7.46
N PHE A 162 12.36 6.88 7.20
CA PHE A 162 11.44 6.02 6.44
C PHE A 162 10.05 5.98 7.09
N GLU A 163 9.98 5.71 8.40
CA GLU A 163 8.72 5.64 9.14
C GLU A 163 7.94 6.96 9.11
N ALA A 164 8.63 8.10 9.23
CA ALA A 164 8.00 9.42 9.16
C ALA A 164 7.36 9.70 7.80
N ARG A 165 8.02 9.30 6.70
CA ARG A 165 7.50 9.46 5.34
C ARG A 165 6.33 8.52 5.07
N VAL A 166 6.44 7.25 5.50
CA VAL A 166 5.31 6.30 5.41
C VAL A 166 4.11 6.86 6.16
N ARG A 167 4.32 7.36 7.39
CA ARG A 167 3.27 7.94 8.21
C ARG A 167 2.57 9.11 7.52
N ALA A 168 3.34 10.04 6.95
CA ALA A 168 2.78 11.19 6.25
C ALA A 168 1.79 10.78 5.14
N VAL A 169 2.09 9.71 4.40
CA VAL A 169 1.24 9.20 3.31
C VAL A 169 0.07 8.35 3.82
N GLN A 170 0.29 7.51 4.84
CA GLN A 170 -0.77 6.61 5.33
C GLN A 170 -1.78 7.31 6.25
N GLU A 171 -1.38 8.38 6.94
CA GLU A 171 -2.20 9.09 7.93
C GLU A 171 -2.75 10.44 7.42
N THR A 172 -2.50 10.82 6.17
CA THR A 172 -3.13 12.02 5.59
C THR A 172 -4.65 11.85 5.47
N ASP A 173 -5.37 12.94 5.69
CA ASP A 173 -6.82 13.06 5.50
C ASP A 173 -7.20 13.40 4.05
N ALA A 174 -6.21 13.56 3.16
CA ALA A 174 -6.42 13.90 1.77
C ALA A 174 -7.00 12.71 0.97
N TYR A 175 -7.89 13.03 0.03
CA TYR A 175 -8.43 12.06 -0.91
C TYR A 175 -7.37 11.68 -1.96
N PHE A 176 -7.02 10.39 -2.07
CA PHE A 176 -6.13 9.93 -3.13
C PHE A 176 -6.88 9.81 -4.44
N ALA A 177 -6.50 10.64 -5.41
CA ALA A 177 -7.15 10.69 -6.70
C ALA A 177 -7.01 9.37 -7.44
N ARG A 178 -8.15 8.84 -7.90
CA ARG A 178 -8.22 7.64 -8.71
C ARG A 178 -8.27 8.02 -10.19
N VAL A 179 -7.46 7.34 -11.00
CA VAL A 179 -7.51 7.45 -12.45
C VAL A 179 -8.65 6.60 -13.01
N SER A 180 -9.37 7.15 -13.99
CA SER A 180 -10.26 6.41 -14.87
C SER A 180 -9.65 6.29 -16.26
N PHE A 181 -9.83 5.14 -16.92
CA PHE A 181 -9.36 4.92 -18.28
C PHE A 181 -10.52 4.71 -19.25
N TYR A 182 -10.42 5.32 -20.43
CA TYR A 182 -11.30 5.00 -21.56
C TYR A 182 -10.53 5.11 -22.89
N GLN A 183 -11.08 4.50 -23.94
CA GLN A 183 -10.56 4.60 -25.29
C GLN A 183 -11.54 5.38 -26.16
N ASP A 184 -11.06 6.36 -26.91
CA ASP A 184 -11.90 7.17 -27.80
C ASP A 184 -12.19 6.48 -29.14
N GLY A 185 -12.93 7.16 -30.03
CA GLY A 185 -13.30 6.64 -31.34
C GLY A 185 -12.13 6.49 -32.32
N GLU A 186 -11.00 7.12 -32.06
CA GLU A 186 -9.77 7.02 -32.85
C GLU A 186 -8.80 5.96 -32.29
N GLY A 187 -9.12 5.40 -31.12
CA GLY A 187 -8.35 4.37 -30.46
C GLY A 187 -7.32 4.89 -29.45
N GLN A 188 -7.30 6.20 -29.18
CA GLN A 188 -6.45 6.81 -28.17
C GLN A 188 -6.95 6.44 -26.77
N VAL A 189 -6.04 6.00 -25.90
CA VAL A 189 -6.35 5.78 -24.48
C VAL A 189 -6.21 7.08 -23.71
N HIS A 190 -7.20 7.40 -22.89
CA HIS A 190 -7.24 8.53 -21.98
C HIS A 190 -7.16 8.04 -20.54
N GLY A 191 -6.27 8.63 -19.75
CA GLY A 191 -6.20 8.47 -18.31
C GLY A 191 -6.61 9.77 -17.64
N VAL A 192 -7.75 9.76 -16.94
CA VAL A 192 -8.37 10.97 -16.37
C VAL A 192 -8.37 10.90 -14.86
N TYR A 193 -7.67 11.84 -14.23
CA TYR A 193 -7.80 12.15 -12.79
C TYR A 193 -8.94 13.15 -12.57
N HIS A 194 -9.42 13.25 -11.34
CA HIS A 194 -10.47 14.20 -10.98
C HIS A 194 -10.01 15.01 -9.77
N LEU A 195 -10.14 16.34 -9.87
CA LEU A 195 -9.97 17.25 -8.75
C LEU A 195 -11.31 17.90 -8.46
N ALA A 196 -11.86 17.64 -7.27
CA ALA A 196 -13.11 18.26 -6.82
C ALA A 196 -12.83 19.55 -6.05
N GLN A 197 -13.64 20.58 -6.29
CA GLN A 197 -13.56 21.86 -5.58
C GLN A 197 -13.68 21.64 -4.07
N GLY A 198 -12.80 22.27 -3.30
CA GLY A 198 -12.82 22.21 -1.84
C GLY A 198 -12.36 20.88 -1.22
N VAL A 199 -11.95 19.91 -2.03
CA VAL A 199 -11.46 18.61 -1.53
C VAL A 199 -9.93 18.61 -1.50
N LYS A 200 -9.36 18.37 -0.31
CA LYS A 200 -7.92 18.13 -0.16
C LYS A 200 -7.58 16.82 -0.86
N THR A 201 -6.69 16.85 -1.84
CA THR A 201 -6.50 15.75 -2.80
C THR A 201 -5.03 15.44 -3.00
N VAL A 202 -4.66 14.15 -2.94
CA VAL A 202 -3.36 13.67 -3.38
C VAL A 202 -3.40 13.36 -4.88
N LEU A 203 -2.49 13.99 -5.63
CA LEU A 203 -2.33 13.80 -7.06
C LEU A 203 -0.90 13.34 -7.38
N PRO A 204 -0.71 12.45 -8.36
CA PRO A 204 0.63 12.07 -8.77
C PRO A 204 1.34 13.23 -9.51
N ARG A 205 2.63 13.44 -9.25
CA ARG A 205 3.48 14.33 -10.04
C ARG A 205 3.66 13.78 -11.45
N GLU A 206 3.92 12.48 -11.54
CA GLU A 206 4.00 11.74 -12.78
C GLU A 206 2.84 10.73 -12.81
N PRO A 207 1.84 10.95 -13.67
CA PRO A 207 0.71 10.05 -13.75
C PRO A 207 1.16 8.68 -14.26
N PHE A 208 0.60 7.62 -13.68
CA PHE A 208 0.99 6.24 -13.95
C PHE A 208 -0.23 5.33 -14.13
N VAL A 209 -0.02 4.19 -14.79
CA VAL A 209 -1.01 3.13 -14.90
C VAL A 209 -0.93 2.24 -13.65
N PRO A 210 -1.98 2.17 -12.82
CA PRO A 210 -1.98 1.28 -11.64
C PRO A 210 -1.86 -0.19 -12.05
N ALA A 211 -1.34 -1.03 -11.15
CA ALA A 211 -1.05 -2.44 -11.41
C ALA A 211 -2.24 -3.20 -12.02
N ALA A 212 -3.46 -2.92 -11.54
CA ALA A 212 -4.71 -3.55 -12.02
C ALA A 212 -5.01 -3.29 -13.51
N TYR A 213 -4.41 -2.26 -14.11
CA TYR A 213 -4.62 -1.88 -15.51
C TYR A 213 -3.39 -2.14 -16.40
N MET A 214 -2.25 -2.57 -15.83
CA MET A 214 -1.01 -2.72 -16.59
C MET A 214 -1.13 -3.73 -17.74
N GLU A 215 -1.73 -4.90 -17.49
CA GLU A 215 -1.91 -5.91 -18.54
C GLU A 215 -2.82 -5.43 -19.67
N GLN A 216 -3.90 -4.72 -19.33
CA GLN A 216 -4.87 -4.22 -20.31
C GLN A 216 -4.31 -3.08 -21.18
N LEU A 217 -3.43 -2.25 -20.59
CA LEU A 217 -2.89 -1.05 -21.21
C LEU A 217 -1.42 -1.20 -21.63
N VAL A 218 -0.90 -2.43 -21.62
CA VAL A 218 0.46 -2.74 -22.08
C VAL A 218 0.67 -2.18 -23.49
N ASP A 219 1.81 -1.53 -23.70
CA ASP A 219 2.22 -0.89 -24.95
C ASP A 219 1.27 0.21 -25.50
N LYS A 220 0.29 0.66 -24.72
CA LYS A 220 -0.60 1.76 -25.12
C LYS A 220 -0.07 3.09 -24.60
N GLU A 221 0.02 4.07 -25.49
CA GLU A 221 0.26 5.46 -25.09
C GLU A 221 -1.01 6.02 -24.42
N VAL A 222 -0.85 6.59 -23.22
CA VAL A 222 -1.94 7.18 -22.45
C VAL A 222 -1.87 8.69 -22.53
N LYS A 223 -2.96 9.32 -22.98
CA LYS A 223 -3.15 10.76 -22.88
C LYS A 223 -3.65 11.10 -21.48
N TRP A 224 -2.84 11.83 -20.72
CA TRP A 224 -3.14 12.18 -19.34
C TRP A 224 -3.89 13.49 -19.22
N GLU A 225 -5.02 13.45 -18.53
CA GLU A 225 -5.95 14.56 -18.37
C GLU A 225 -6.44 14.64 -16.92
N ILE A 226 -6.98 15.80 -16.56
CA ILE A 226 -7.67 16.01 -15.28
C ILE A 226 -8.98 16.75 -15.50
N ASP A 227 -10.03 16.25 -14.86
CA ASP A 227 -11.31 16.94 -14.77
C ASP A 227 -11.37 17.79 -13.51
N LEU A 228 -11.69 19.07 -13.70
CA LEU A 228 -12.06 19.96 -12.61
C LEU A 228 -13.55 19.82 -12.35
N VAL A 229 -13.92 19.41 -11.14
CA VAL A 229 -15.29 19.11 -10.77
C VAL A 229 -15.75 20.08 -9.69
N GLN A 230 -16.76 20.89 -10.00
CA GLN A 230 -17.41 21.76 -9.03
C GLN A 230 -18.53 21.00 -8.31
N ILE A 231 -18.67 21.24 -7.01
CA ILE A 231 -19.80 20.75 -6.21
C ILE A 231 -20.77 21.91 -6.05
N THR A 232 -21.95 21.82 -6.66
CA THR A 232 -22.94 22.91 -6.69
C THR A 232 -24.05 22.76 -5.64
N GLY A 233 -24.11 21.60 -4.97
CA GLY A 233 -25.12 21.25 -3.97
C GLY A 233 -24.60 20.37 -2.83
N ASP A 234 -25.28 19.27 -2.55
CA ASP A 234 -24.92 18.28 -1.53
C ASP A 234 -23.80 17.37 -2.05
N GLY A 235 -22.60 17.51 -1.51
CA GLY A 235 -21.44 16.68 -1.87
C GLY A 235 -21.62 15.17 -1.64
N SER A 236 -22.69 14.71 -0.97
CA SER A 236 -23.01 13.28 -0.91
C SER A 236 -23.75 12.75 -2.15
N LYS A 237 -24.19 13.63 -3.04
CA LYS A 237 -25.02 13.30 -4.20
C LYS A 237 -24.27 13.45 -5.52
N PRO A 238 -24.11 12.37 -6.31
CA PRO A 238 -23.44 12.43 -7.61
C PRO A 238 -24.00 13.48 -8.57
N GLU A 239 -25.31 13.76 -8.52
CA GLU A 239 -25.97 14.76 -9.36
C GLU A 239 -25.54 16.21 -9.08
N ASP A 240 -24.93 16.49 -7.93
CA ASP A 240 -24.47 17.82 -7.54
C ASP A 240 -23.01 18.09 -7.98
N TYR A 241 -22.38 17.13 -8.67
CA TYR A 241 -21.04 17.22 -9.24
C TYR A 241 -21.11 17.63 -10.71
N GLU A 242 -20.48 18.75 -11.06
CA GLU A 242 -20.42 19.27 -12.43
C GLU A 242 -18.96 19.39 -12.88
N ALA A 243 -18.60 18.71 -13.97
CA ALA A 243 -17.30 18.89 -14.60
C ALA A 243 -17.27 20.24 -15.33
N ILE A 244 -16.41 21.15 -14.89
CA ILE A 244 -16.32 22.52 -15.43
C ILE A 244 -15.23 22.67 -16.49
N ALA A 245 -14.21 21.81 -16.48
CA ALA A 245 -13.14 21.79 -17.47
C ALA A 245 -12.42 20.44 -17.50
N ARG A 246 -11.89 20.08 -18.67
CA ARG A 246 -10.91 19.00 -18.85
C ARG A 246 -9.60 19.59 -19.34
N LEU A 247 -8.53 19.33 -18.61
CA LEU A 247 -7.21 19.90 -18.87
C LEU A 247 -6.20 18.81 -19.19
N ASN A 248 -5.19 19.16 -19.97
CA ASN A 248 -3.99 18.33 -20.05
C ASN A 248 -3.31 18.29 -18.67
N TYR A 249 -2.98 17.09 -18.19
CA TYR A 249 -2.51 16.89 -16.82
C TYR A 249 -1.22 17.67 -16.50
N ALA A 250 -0.25 17.67 -17.42
CA ALA A 250 1.02 18.37 -17.22
C ALA A 250 0.82 19.89 -17.16
N LYS A 251 0.00 20.44 -18.07
CA LYS A 251 -0.35 21.87 -18.05
C LYS A 251 -1.10 22.28 -16.79
N PHE A 252 -1.97 21.41 -16.28
CA PHE A 252 -2.65 21.63 -15.01
C PHE A 252 -1.63 21.74 -13.87
N LEU A 253 -0.67 20.80 -13.76
CA LEU A 253 0.34 20.87 -12.71
C LEU A 253 1.19 22.15 -12.78
N GLU A 254 1.50 22.64 -13.98
CA GLU A 254 2.19 23.93 -14.18
C GLU A 254 1.34 25.13 -13.75
N SER A 255 0.02 25.03 -13.84
CA SER A 255 -0.92 26.09 -13.45
C SER A 255 -1.22 26.13 -11.95
N LEU A 256 -0.91 25.06 -11.21
CA LEU A 256 -1.18 24.99 -9.78
C LEU A 256 -0.39 26.07 -9.02
N PRO A 257 -1.07 26.89 -8.20
CA PRO A 257 -0.37 27.83 -7.33
C PRO A 257 0.60 27.10 -6.40
N SER A 258 1.85 27.54 -6.31
CA SER A 258 2.86 26.89 -5.45
C SER A 258 2.49 26.85 -3.96
N ALA A 259 1.62 27.76 -3.51
CA ALA A 259 1.10 27.79 -2.15
C ALA A 259 -0.07 26.81 -1.91
N SER A 260 -0.67 26.24 -2.97
CA SER A 260 -1.83 25.35 -2.86
C SER A 260 -1.46 23.88 -2.77
N TYR A 261 -0.18 23.52 -2.79
CA TYR A 261 0.24 22.13 -2.64
C TYR A 261 1.59 22.00 -1.96
N HIS A 262 1.85 20.81 -1.42
CA HIS A 262 3.20 20.42 -1.02
C HIS A 262 3.51 19.01 -1.53
N GLN A 263 4.80 18.70 -1.61
CA GLN A 263 5.25 17.36 -1.98
C GLN A 263 5.05 16.41 -0.79
N LEU A 264 4.26 15.36 -0.99
CA LEU A 264 3.96 14.37 0.03
C LEU A 264 5.02 13.25 0.05
N ASP A 265 5.42 12.78 -1.14
CA ASP A 265 6.49 11.80 -1.32
C ASP A 265 7.22 12.01 -2.67
N ALA A 266 7.98 11.04 -3.16
CA ALA A 266 8.74 11.18 -4.40
C ALA A 266 7.87 11.41 -5.66
N ASN A 267 6.62 10.93 -5.68
CA ASN A 267 5.73 11.05 -6.84
C ASN A 267 4.34 11.61 -6.51
N GLN A 268 4.08 12.06 -5.28
CA GLN A 268 2.76 12.54 -4.87
C GLN A 268 2.81 13.98 -4.36
N LEU A 269 1.81 14.76 -4.75
CA LEU A 269 1.53 16.11 -4.26
C LEU A 269 0.24 16.07 -3.45
N GLU A 270 0.24 16.64 -2.26
CA GLU A 270 -0.99 16.95 -1.54
C GLU A 270 -1.43 18.36 -1.89
N VAL A 271 -2.51 18.46 -2.66
CA VAL A 271 -3.16 19.72 -3.04
C VAL A 271 -4.18 20.08 -1.97
N GLN A 272 -4.03 21.28 -1.41
CA GLN A 272 -4.96 21.85 -0.44
C GLN A 272 -6.31 22.18 -1.10
N PRO A 273 -7.41 22.27 -0.34
CA PRO A 273 -8.70 22.70 -0.86
C PRO A 273 -8.60 24.02 -1.63
N ILE A 274 -8.95 24.00 -2.91
CA ILE A 274 -9.03 25.19 -3.76
C ILE A 274 -10.52 25.54 -3.94
N LEU A 275 -10.88 26.80 -3.72
CA LEU A 275 -12.27 27.25 -3.65
C LEU A 275 -12.61 28.30 -4.72
N ASP A 276 -13.87 28.31 -5.13
CA ASP A 276 -14.55 29.37 -5.86
C ASP A 276 -13.75 29.93 -7.04
N LYS A 277 -13.38 31.21 -6.96
CA LYS A 277 -12.67 31.93 -8.03
C LYS A 277 -11.30 31.33 -8.32
N ASP A 278 -10.62 30.79 -7.31
CA ASP A 278 -9.28 30.25 -7.46
C ASP A 278 -9.36 28.87 -8.13
N PHE A 279 -10.43 28.11 -7.84
CA PHE A 279 -10.71 26.85 -8.52
C PHE A 279 -11.09 27.05 -9.98
N LYS A 280 -11.95 28.04 -10.26
CA LYS A 280 -12.33 28.41 -11.63
C LYS A 280 -11.18 28.98 -12.44
N ALA A 281 -10.19 29.59 -11.81
CA ALA A 281 -8.99 30.11 -12.48
C ALA A 281 -8.04 29.01 -12.97
N LEU A 282 -8.23 27.76 -12.52
CA LEU A 282 -7.48 26.61 -13.04
C LEU A 282 -7.98 26.15 -14.43
N ALA A 283 -9.22 26.50 -14.79
CA ALA A 283 -9.88 26.08 -16.03
C ALA A 283 -9.43 26.87 -17.28
#